data_AF-A0A960XXV3-F1
#
_entry.id   AF-A0A960XXV3-F1
#
_cell.length_a   1.000
_cell.length_b   1.000
_cell.length_c   1.000
_cell.angle_alpha   90.00
_cell.angle_beta   90.00
_cell.angle_gamma   90.00
#
_symmetry.space_group_name_H-M   'P 1'
#
loop_
_entity.id
_entity.type
_entity.pdbx_description
1 polymer ?
#
loop_
_entity_poly.entity_id
_entity_poly.type
_entity_poly.pdbx_seq_one_letter_code
_entity_poly.pdbx_strand_id
1 'polypeptide(L)'
;MRFLVTGSIRSDNGPRTILTGALIFFLLFTLAHFAREWNSTGATPAEVQASLGQEDFSTQAILLLEDLHIDLVLFGMALLFIGSVLYQVRGSRRLRNGIFLTLSTLILLYIVSRFLVPLNEFMAYPVVALFYGVHTLMFGTLLWILQDLYRSPQ
;
A
#
# COMPACT_ATOMS: atom_id res chain seq x y z
N MET A 1 33.08 8.46 0.23
CA MET A 1 32.15 7.34 -0.05
C MET A 1 31.93 6.39 1.15
N ARG A 2 32.00 6.86 2.41
CA ARG A 2 31.68 6.02 3.59
C ARG A 2 30.18 5.81 3.81
N PHE A 3 29.34 6.65 3.20
CA PHE A 3 27.88 6.57 3.27
C PHE A 3 27.29 5.26 2.74
N LEU A 4 27.94 4.68 1.73
CA LEU A 4 27.53 3.41 1.10
C LEU A 4 28.00 2.17 1.88
N VAL A 5 28.94 2.30 2.82
CA VAL A 5 29.65 1.16 3.43
C VAL A 5 29.31 0.98 4.92
N THR A 6 28.90 2.04 5.62
CA THR A 6 28.55 1.96 7.06
C THR A 6 27.12 2.40 7.38
N GLY A 7 26.26 2.44 6.35
CA GLY A 7 24.93 3.06 6.30
C GLY A 7 24.09 3.01 7.57
N SER A 8 24.30 3.99 8.43
CA SER A 8 23.35 4.36 9.47
C SER A 8 22.83 5.74 9.10
N ILE A 9 21.66 5.79 8.45
CA ILE A 9 20.91 7.03 8.18
C ILE A 9 20.57 7.77 9.49
N ARG A 10 20.79 7.14 10.65
CA ARG A 10 20.50 7.67 11.98
C ARG A 10 21.58 8.57 12.58
N SER A 11 22.86 8.45 12.20
CA SER A 11 23.92 9.25 12.84
C SER A 11 23.99 10.68 12.33
N ASP A 12 23.47 10.92 11.12
CA ASP A 12 23.66 12.17 10.41
C ASP A 12 22.31 12.86 10.17
N ASN A 13 22.23 14.15 10.52
CA ASN A 13 21.00 14.94 10.35
C ASN A 13 20.53 15.03 8.88
N GLY A 14 21.46 14.99 7.91
CA GLY A 14 21.14 15.07 6.48
C GLY A 14 20.34 13.87 5.96
N PRO A 15 20.88 12.64 6.04
CA PRO A 15 20.18 11.42 5.62
C PRO A 15 18.83 11.21 6.29
N ARG A 16 18.73 11.51 7.58
CA ARG A 16 17.48 11.44 8.32
C ARG A 16 16.43 12.40 7.77
N THR A 17 16.84 13.61 7.40
CA THR A 17 15.95 14.61 6.78
C THR A 17 15.46 14.14 5.41
N ILE A 18 16.35 13.57 4.58
CA ILE A 18 16.00 13.02 3.27
C ILE A 18 14.99 11.88 3.42
N LEU A 19 15.23 10.92 4.33
CA LEU A 19 14.32 9.80 4.56
C LEU A 19 12.97 10.28 5.11
N THR A 20 12.98 11.28 6.00
CA THR A 20 11.74 11.89 6.51
C THR A 20 10.94 12.52 5.38
N GLY A 21 11.59 13.30 4.51
CA GLY A 21 10.95 13.87 3.33
C GLY A 21 10.35 12.78 2.44
N ALA A 22 11.10 11.72 2.16
CA ALA A 22 10.61 10.59 1.38
C ALA A 22 9.38 9.91 2.02
N LEU A 23 9.39 9.72 3.34
CA LEU A 23 8.25 9.16 4.09
C LEU A 23 7.02 10.07 4.02
N ILE A 24 7.18 11.39 4.10
CA ILE A 24 6.08 12.35 3.96
C ILE A 24 5.50 12.29 2.54
N PHE A 25 6.34 12.32 1.51
CA PHE A 25 5.87 12.18 0.12
C PHE A 25 5.15 10.85 -0.08
N PHE A 26 5.64 9.78 0.55
CA PHE A 26 5.03 8.47 0.43
C PHE A 26 3.72 8.34 1.23
N LEU A 27 3.57 9.06 2.34
CA LEU A 27 2.27 9.23 3.01
C LEU A 27 1.27 9.95 2.10
N LEU A 28 1.69 11.04 1.45
CA LEU A 28 0.86 11.75 0.48
C LEU A 28 0.49 10.86 -0.71
N PHE A 29 1.44 10.07 -1.22
CA PHE A 29 1.19 9.06 -2.26
C PHE A 29 0.15 8.03 -1.80
N THR A 30 0.25 7.52 -0.58
CA THR A 30 -0.71 6.55 -0.03
C THR A 30 -2.10 7.17 0.10
N LEU A 31 -2.20 8.44 0.52
CA LEU A 31 -3.47 9.16 0.59
C LEU A 31 -4.05 9.45 -0.80
N ALA A 32 -3.21 9.81 -1.77
CA ALA A 32 -3.63 10.03 -3.14
C ALA A 32 -4.14 8.73 -3.80
N HIS A 33 -3.47 7.60 -3.54
CA HIS A 33 -3.92 6.29 -4.00
C HIS A 33 -5.27 5.90 -3.37
N PHE A 34 -5.40 6.10 -2.05
CA PHE A 34 -6.67 5.89 -1.36
C PHE A 34 -7.80 6.74 -1.96
N ALA A 35 -7.53 8.04 -2.19
CA ALA A 35 -8.51 8.94 -2.77
C ALA A 35 -8.85 8.59 -4.22
N ARG A 36 -7.88 8.13 -5.02
CA ARG A 36 -8.13 7.60 -6.38
C ARG A 36 -9.13 6.46 -6.30
N GLU A 37 -8.81 5.44 -5.51
CA GLU A 37 -9.59 4.20 -5.45
C GLU A 37 -10.99 4.42 -4.88
N TRP A 38 -11.09 5.30 -3.88
CA TRP A 38 -12.38 5.73 -3.35
C TRP A 38 -13.26 6.36 -4.45
N ASN A 39 -12.68 7.15 -5.35
CA ASN A 39 -13.42 7.82 -6.42
C ASN A 39 -13.72 6.93 -7.62
N SER A 40 -12.82 5.98 -7.96
CA SER A 40 -13.01 5.08 -9.12
C SER A 40 -13.88 3.87 -8.79
N THR A 41 -13.70 3.29 -7.61
CA THR A 41 -14.30 2.01 -7.23
C THR A 41 -15.37 2.16 -6.15
N GLY A 42 -15.26 3.18 -5.29
CA GLY A 42 -16.21 3.43 -4.21
C GLY A 42 -15.77 2.87 -2.86
N ALA A 43 -16.50 3.24 -1.82
CA ALA A 43 -16.18 2.97 -0.41
C ALA A 43 -17.05 1.89 0.22
N THR A 44 -18.15 1.54 -0.45
CA THR A 44 -19.14 0.57 0.01
C THR A 44 -19.32 -0.57 -1.00
N PRO A 45 -19.76 -1.76 -0.58
CA PRO A 45 -19.96 -2.88 -1.52
C PRO A 45 -20.92 -2.55 -2.66
N ALA A 46 -21.95 -1.73 -2.40
CA ALA A 46 -22.90 -1.30 -3.41
C ALA A 46 -22.25 -0.39 -4.48
N GLU A 47 -21.38 0.53 -4.07
CA GLU A 47 -20.63 1.39 -4.99
C GLU A 47 -19.61 0.57 -5.81
N VAL A 48 -18.95 -0.41 -5.20
CA VAL A 48 -18.02 -1.32 -5.91
C VAL A 48 -18.73 -2.10 -7.02
N GLN A 49 -19.98 -2.53 -6.78
CA GLN A 49 -20.78 -3.16 -7.83
C GLN A 49 -21.23 -2.16 -8.88
N ALA A 50 -21.67 -0.97 -8.46
CA ALA A 50 -22.09 0.09 -9.37
C ALA A 50 -20.95 0.58 -10.27
N SER A 51 -19.70 0.54 -9.78
CA SER A 51 -18.51 0.97 -10.53
C SER A 51 -18.22 0.08 -11.75
N LEU A 52 -18.75 -1.15 -11.77
CA LEU A 52 -18.61 -2.06 -12.91
C LEU A 52 -19.58 -1.73 -14.06
N GLY A 53 -20.54 -0.83 -13.82
CA GLY A 53 -21.58 -0.49 -14.79
C GLY A 53 -22.51 -1.65 -15.13
N GLN A 54 -23.42 -1.45 -16.08
CA GLN A 54 -24.32 -2.48 -16.62
C GLN A 54 -23.88 -3.00 -18.00
N GLU A 55 -22.61 -2.80 -18.36
CA GLU A 55 -22.10 -3.21 -19.67
C GLU A 55 -21.88 -4.72 -19.77
N ASP A 56 -21.72 -5.23 -21.00
CA ASP A 56 -21.38 -6.63 -21.24
C ASP A 56 -20.07 -7.01 -20.54
N PHE A 57 -20.00 -8.26 -20.04
CA PHE A 57 -18.85 -8.78 -19.26
C PHE A 57 -17.49 -8.54 -19.92
N SER A 58 -17.41 -8.59 -21.26
CA SER A 58 -16.16 -8.34 -21.99
C SER A 58 -15.64 -6.91 -21.82
N THR A 59 -16.53 -5.91 -21.80
CA THR A 59 -16.12 -4.51 -21.65
C THR A 59 -15.78 -4.21 -20.20
N GLN A 60 -16.55 -4.77 -19.26
CA GLN A 60 -16.25 -4.72 -17.83
C GLN A 60 -14.87 -5.31 -17.52
N ALA A 61 -14.51 -6.44 -18.13
CA ALA A 61 -13.23 -7.09 -17.93
C ALA A 61 -12.04 -6.24 -18.41
N ILE A 62 -12.19 -5.49 -19.51
CA ILE A 62 -11.15 -4.60 -20.04
C ILE A 62 -10.92 -3.41 -19.10
N LEU A 63 -12.00 -2.74 -18.70
CA LEU A 63 -11.93 -1.60 -17.78
C LEU A 63 -11.35 -2.02 -16.42
N LEU A 64 -11.78 -3.17 -15.91
CA LEU A 64 -11.27 -3.73 -14.67
C LEU A 64 -9.78 -4.11 -14.78
N LEU A 65 -9.33 -4.61 -15.93
CA LEU A 65 -7.92 -4.92 -16.16
C LEU A 65 -7.05 -3.66 -16.18
N GLU A 66 -7.53 -2.58 -16.79
CA GLU A 66 -6.84 -1.29 -16.81
C GLU A 66 -6.69 -0.72 -15.39
N ASP A 67 -7.78 -0.70 -14.62
CA ASP A 67 -7.74 -0.24 -13.23
C ASP A 67 -6.85 -1.11 -12.35
N LEU A 68 -6.94 -2.44 -12.47
CA LEU A 68 -6.10 -3.36 -11.71
C LEU A 68 -4.62 -3.24 -12.09
N HIS A 69 -4.30 -2.90 -13.34
CA HIS A 69 -2.92 -2.65 -13.74
C HIS A 69 -2.37 -1.40 -13.04
N ILE A 70 -3.15 -0.31 -12.99
CA ILE A 70 -2.76 0.90 -12.25
C ILE A 70 -2.54 0.56 -10.78
N ASP A 71 -3.49 -0.15 -10.15
CA ASP A 71 -3.38 -0.56 -8.74
C ASP A 71 -2.16 -1.46 -8.49
N LEU A 72 -1.87 -2.41 -9.39
CA LEU A 72 -0.71 -3.29 -9.27
C LEU A 72 0.60 -2.50 -9.33
N VAL A 73 0.68 -1.48 -10.20
CA VAL A 73 1.85 -0.59 -10.28
C VAL A 73 1.98 0.24 -8.99
N LEU A 74 0.89 0.84 -8.51
CA LEU A 74 0.90 1.67 -7.30
C LEU A 74 1.23 0.84 -6.05
N PHE A 75 0.61 -0.32 -5.87
CA PHE A 75 0.92 -1.24 -4.79
C PHE A 75 2.31 -1.85 -4.91
N GLY A 76 2.78 -2.16 -6.12
CA GLY A 76 4.13 -2.66 -6.37
C GLY A 76 5.19 -1.66 -5.94
N MET A 77 5.06 -0.39 -6.38
CA MET A 77 5.91 0.70 -5.92
C MET A 77 5.84 0.86 -4.40
N ALA A 78 4.64 0.72 -3.84
CA ALA A 78 4.46 0.87 -2.42
C ALA A 78 5.17 -0.22 -1.59
N LEU A 79 5.04 -1.47 -2.02
CA LEU A 79 5.71 -2.62 -1.40
C LEU A 79 7.22 -2.51 -1.48
N LEU A 80 7.76 -2.09 -2.64
CA LEU A 80 9.20 -1.90 -2.80
C LEU A 80 9.73 -0.82 -1.85
N PHE A 81 9.04 0.31 -1.76
CA PHE A 81 9.41 1.37 -0.84
C PHE A 81 9.33 0.91 0.62
N ILE A 82 8.18 0.37 1.06
CA ILE A 82 8.00 -0.13 2.43
C ILE A 82 9.04 -1.20 2.75
N GLY A 83 9.26 -2.17 1.86
CA GLY A 83 10.27 -3.20 2.02
C GLY A 83 11.67 -2.60 2.25
N SER A 84 12.08 -1.65 1.39
CA SER A 84 13.39 -1.00 1.48
C SER A 84 13.61 -0.23 2.80
N VAL A 85 12.55 0.40 3.32
CA VAL A 85 12.64 1.21 4.55
C VAL A 85 12.51 0.33 5.79
N LEU A 86 11.69 -0.72 5.76
CA LEU A 86 11.55 -1.67 6.87
C LEU A 86 12.90 -2.26 7.27
N TYR A 87 13.79 -2.57 6.33
CA TYR A 87 15.14 -3.06 6.62
C TYR A 87 15.96 -2.12 7.51
N GLN A 88 15.65 -0.83 7.54
CA GLN A 88 16.39 0.21 8.26
C GLN A 88 15.84 0.46 9.68
N VAL A 89 14.62 -0.01 9.98
CA VAL A 89 13.92 0.19 11.26
C VAL A 89 14.41 -0.79 12.34
N ARG A 90 14.44 -0.36 13.62
CA ARG A 90 14.89 -1.17 14.79
C ARG A 90 13.97 -2.34 15.14
N GLY A 91 12.83 -2.48 14.48
CA GLY A 91 11.88 -3.57 14.74
C GLY A 91 12.52 -4.95 14.58
N SER A 92 11.99 -5.93 15.31
CA SER A 92 12.45 -7.32 15.19
C SER A 92 12.31 -7.80 13.74
N ARG A 93 13.22 -8.69 13.29
CA ARG A 93 13.14 -9.28 11.95
C ARG A 93 11.78 -9.95 11.70
N ARG A 94 11.22 -10.61 12.71
CA ARG A 94 9.90 -11.25 12.64
C ARG A 94 8.78 -10.24 12.40
N LEU A 95 8.78 -9.11 13.10
CA LEU A 95 7.78 -8.06 12.91
C LEU A 95 7.87 -7.46 11.50
N ARG A 96 9.07 -7.10 11.05
CA ARG A 96 9.30 -6.50 9.73
C ARG A 96 8.87 -7.43 8.60
N ASN A 97 9.28 -8.70 8.67
CA ASN A 97 8.88 -9.71 7.70
C ASN A 97 7.38 -9.98 7.75
N GLY A 98 6.78 -9.97 8.95
CA GLY A 98 5.35 -10.12 9.15
C GLY A 98 4.57 -9.01 8.45
N ILE A 99 4.93 -7.75 8.68
CA ILE A 99 4.31 -6.59 8.01
C ILE A 99 4.39 -6.72 6.49
N PHE A 100 5.59 -7.00 5.96
CA PHE A 100 5.79 -7.12 4.52
C PHE A 100 4.98 -8.26 3.91
N LEU A 101 4.98 -9.44 4.56
CA LEU A 101 4.21 -10.60 4.11
C LEU A 101 2.70 -10.33 4.18
N THR A 102 2.22 -9.77 5.29
CA THR A 102 0.79 -9.43 5.45
C THR A 102 0.35 -8.43 4.41
N LEU A 103 1.11 -7.35 4.16
CA LEU A 103 0.80 -6.39 3.09
C LEU A 103 0.75 -7.06 1.73
N SER A 104 1.76 -7.87 1.39
CA SER A 104 1.82 -8.58 0.11
C SER A 104 0.62 -9.51 -0.10
N THR A 105 0.25 -10.26 0.94
CA THR A 105 -0.91 -11.16 0.92
C THR A 105 -2.22 -10.38 0.79
N LEU A 106 -2.41 -9.31 1.55
CA LEU A 106 -3.63 -8.51 1.48
C LEU A 106 -3.80 -7.85 0.11
N ILE A 107 -2.73 -7.34 -0.49
CA ILE A 107 -2.73 -6.77 -1.85
C ILE A 107 -3.09 -7.84 -2.87
N LEU A 108 -2.49 -9.03 -2.80
CA LEU A 108 -2.81 -10.13 -3.71
C LEU A 108 -4.28 -10.55 -3.59
N LEU A 109 -4.78 -10.70 -2.35
CA LEU A 109 -6.18 -11.02 -2.10
C LEU A 109 -7.11 -9.93 -2.62
N TYR A 110 -6.72 -8.65 -2.49
CA TYR A 110 -7.50 -7.52 -3.01
C TYR A 110 -7.65 -7.62 -4.53
N ILE A 111 -6.53 -7.81 -5.25
CA ILE A 111 -6.51 -7.93 -6.71
C ILE A 111 -7.38 -9.10 -7.18
N VAL A 112 -7.21 -10.27 -6.55
CA VAL A 112 -8.01 -11.46 -6.87
C VAL A 112 -9.48 -11.20 -6.59
N SER A 113 -9.82 -10.60 -5.45
CA SER A 113 -11.22 -10.32 -5.09
C SER A 113 -11.87 -9.35 -6.08
N ARG A 114 -11.15 -8.30 -6.52
CA ARG A 114 -11.63 -7.35 -7.54
C ARG A 114 -11.96 -8.06 -8.86
N PHE A 115 -11.09 -8.97 -9.29
CA PHE A 115 -11.34 -9.77 -10.51
C PHE A 115 -12.58 -10.67 -10.41
N LEU A 116 -12.94 -11.10 -9.20
CA LEU A 116 -14.08 -11.99 -8.98
C LEU A 116 -15.42 -11.26 -8.77
N VAL A 117 -15.44 -9.93 -8.58
CA VAL A 117 -16.68 -9.16 -8.38
C VAL A 117 -17.69 -9.34 -9.52
N PRO A 118 -17.30 -9.31 -10.82
CA PRO A 118 -18.25 -9.52 -11.92
C PRO A 118 -18.88 -10.92 -11.93
N LEU A 119 -18.23 -11.91 -11.31
CA LEU A 119 -18.72 -13.29 -11.24
C LEU A 119 -19.59 -13.54 -10.02
N ASN A 120 -19.36 -12.79 -8.94
CA ASN A 120 -20.07 -12.93 -7.68
C ASN A 120 -20.08 -11.61 -6.92
N GLU A 121 -21.26 -11.02 -6.82
CA GLU A 121 -21.53 -9.74 -6.18
C GLU A 121 -21.07 -9.70 -4.70
N PHE A 122 -21.06 -10.85 -4.01
CA PHE A 122 -20.58 -10.98 -2.64
C PHE A 122 -19.08 -10.68 -2.49
N MET A 123 -18.31 -10.72 -3.59
CA MET A 123 -16.89 -10.37 -3.58
C MET A 123 -16.65 -8.86 -3.40
N ALA A 124 -17.68 -8.03 -3.52
CA ALA A 124 -17.57 -6.61 -3.20
C ALA A 124 -17.24 -6.34 -1.71
N TYR A 125 -17.75 -7.19 -0.79
CA TYR A 125 -17.45 -7.07 0.65
C TYR A 125 -15.96 -7.27 0.98
N PRO A 126 -15.30 -8.38 0.56
CA PRO A 126 -13.88 -8.54 0.79
C PRO A 126 -13.05 -7.48 0.07
N VAL A 127 -13.45 -7.00 -1.12
CA VAL A 127 -12.75 -5.89 -1.79
C VAL A 127 -12.67 -4.65 -0.89
N VAL A 128 -13.81 -4.21 -0.34
CA VAL A 128 -13.86 -3.05 0.56
C VAL A 128 -13.01 -3.30 1.82
N ALA A 129 -13.19 -4.46 2.46
CA ALA A 129 -12.46 -4.80 3.67
C ALA A 129 -10.94 -4.85 3.44
N LEU A 130 -10.49 -5.45 2.33
CA LEU A 130 -9.08 -5.55 1.96
C LEU A 130 -8.51 -4.18 1.58
N PHE A 131 -9.25 -3.35 0.85
CA PHE A 131 -8.84 -1.99 0.51
C PHE A 131 -8.52 -1.16 1.75
N TYR A 132 -9.44 -1.10 2.71
CA TYR A 132 -9.22 -0.42 3.99
C TYR A 132 -8.10 -1.07 4.81
N GLY A 133 -8.05 -2.41 4.83
CA GLY A 133 -7.02 -3.15 5.55
C GLY A 133 -5.61 -2.84 5.05
N VAL A 134 -5.41 -2.85 3.72
CA VAL A 134 -4.13 -2.51 3.09
C VAL A 134 -3.73 -1.08 3.43
N HIS A 135 -4.62 -0.11 3.22
CA HIS A 135 -4.29 1.31 3.46
C HIS A 135 -4.04 1.60 4.94
N THR A 136 -4.82 1.01 5.85
CA THR A 136 -4.61 1.16 7.29
C THR A 136 -3.26 0.58 7.71
N LEU A 137 -2.92 -0.62 7.22
CA LEU A 137 -1.64 -1.25 7.54
C LEU A 137 -0.46 -0.47 6.93
N MET A 138 -0.58 0.01 5.70
CA MET A 138 0.43 0.86 5.07
C MET A 138 0.64 2.15 5.89
N PHE A 139 -0.44 2.87 6.19
CA PHE A 139 -0.38 4.11 6.95
C PHE A 139 0.19 3.90 8.35
N GLY A 140 -0.28 2.88 9.07
CA GLY A 140 0.25 2.51 10.38
C GLY A 140 1.73 2.14 10.34
N THR A 141 2.16 1.43 9.29
CA THR A 141 3.58 1.09 9.07
C THR A 141 4.42 2.34 8.85
N LEU A 142 3.96 3.26 8.00
CA LEU A 142 4.68 4.51 7.72
C LEU A 142 4.82 5.39 8.96
N LEU A 143 3.74 5.52 9.75
CA LEU A 143 3.79 6.22 11.03
C LEU A 143 4.75 5.56 12.00
N TRP A 144 4.75 4.23 12.09
CA TRP A 144 5.67 3.50 12.94
C TRP A 144 7.13 3.70 12.52
N ILE A 145 7.44 3.64 11.23
CA ILE A 145 8.77 3.92 10.68
C ILE A 145 9.20 5.35 11.05
N LEU A 146 8.31 6.33 10.85
CA LEU A 146 8.57 7.72 11.19
C LEU A 146 8.86 7.89 12.68
N GLN A 147 8.08 7.26 13.55
CA GLN A 147 8.33 7.28 14.99
C GLN A 147 9.68 6.65 15.35
N ASP A 148 10.03 5.50 14.77
CA ASP A 148 11.30 4.83 15.03
C ASP A 148 12.51 5.67 14.60
N LEU A 149 12.39 6.39 13.48
CA LEU A 149 13.43 7.29 13.00
C LEU A 149 13.73 8.43 13.99
N TYR A 150 12.74 8.81 14.81
CA TYR A 150 12.83 9.90 15.77
C TYR A 150 13.03 9.48 17.22
N ARG A 151 13.05 8.17 17.52
CA ARG A 151 13.43 7.68 18.86
C ARG A 151 14.92 7.90 19.11
N SER A 152 15.26 8.44 20.29
CA SER A 152 16.64 8.65 20.69
C SER A 152 17.46 7.35 20.57
N PRO A 153 18.73 7.42 20.16
CA PRO A 153 19.64 6.29 20.33
C PRO A 153 19.78 5.99 21.83
N GLN A 154 19.42 4.77 22.23
CA GLN A 154 19.91 4.18 23.47
C GLN A 154 21.34 3.73 23.24
#